data_AF-A0AA95FXQ9-F1
#
_entry.id   AF-A0AA95FXQ9-F1
#
_cell.length_a   1.000
_cell.length_b   1.000
_cell.length_c   1.000
_cell.angle_alpha   90.00
_cell.angle_beta   90.00
_cell.angle_gamma   90.00
#
_symmetry.space_group_name_H-M   'P 1'
#
loop_
_entity.id
_entity.type
_entity.pdbx_description
1 polymer ?
#
loop_
_entity_poly.entity_id
_entity_poly.type
_entity_poly.pdbx_seq_one_letter_code
_entity_poly.pdbx_strand_id
1 'polypeptide(L)'
;MTTNASTAPAGHAAPGEYSHKQILTILTGLLLGMFLGSLDQTIVSTSIRTIADDLHGLDAQAWVTTAYLITSTITTPIYGKLGDLWGRKKLFMFAISIFVIGSVLCTFSTSMYELAAFRAFQGLGAGGLFTLVLAIIGDIVSPRERAKYTGYFMATFGTSSVLGPVIGGFFAGASSILGIAGWRWVFLVNVPIGIVALIVVFRTLHVHHVKRQARIDFLGAIALVICLVPLLTVAEQGQGWGWSSTKAILCFVVGAAGLVMFVAAEAYMKDNALIPLRLFRIRAAWVTVVASVLVGMALFGGMMMLPLYLQIVHGASPTESGLLMLPMVLGLMSAAMISGKITSKTGRPRMFPIAGSLIMAVGFFLLTQVSAGTPLVLVMVFMLIVGYGVGNCMQPLILTVQSAVPPQEIGVATASATFFRQMGGTIGVAVFLSILFGSVGGDIATAFHDDSPKIQAAVQSGQLVPNTLDKEVLAGDPKVTEEFNKDSSIINKMSPQIAHPFKVGFTESMTKVFWITGGIGIVAFLVLLLMPEVVLRTTSASSAAAAERAAAAE
;
A
#
# COMPACT_ATOMS: atom_id res chain seq x y z
N MET A 1 -21.49 -14.36 -66.14
CA MET A 1 -20.92 -13.04 -65.76
C MET A 1 -21.02 -12.89 -64.26
N THR A 2 -19.88 -12.98 -63.59
CA THR A 2 -19.70 -12.89 -62.14
C THR A 2 -19.62 -11.42 -61.73
N THR A 3 -20.59 -10.92 -60.97
CA THR A 3 -20.56 -9.55 -60.43
C THR A 3 -19.76 -9.52 -59.14
N ASN A 4 -18.61 -8.84 -59.18
CA ASN A 4 -17.72 -8.55 -58.07
C ASN A 4 -18.46 -7.80 -56.95
N ALA A 5 -18.56 -8.44 -55.77
CA ALA A 5 -18.84 -7.74 -54.52
C ALA A 5 -17.59 -6.92 -54.15
N SER A 6 -17.66 -5.61 -54.34
CA SER A 6 -16.67 -4.64 -53.87
C SER A 6 -16.57 -4.72 -52.35
N THR A 7 -15.40 -5.09 -51.87
CA THR A 7 -15.01 -5.05 -50.46
C THR A 7 -15.03 -3.60 -49.96
N ALA A 8 -15.94 -3.29 -49.03
CA ALA A 8 -15.90 -2.04 -48.28
C ALA A 8 -14.57 -1.91 -47.52
N PRO A 9 -13.94 -0.72 -47.48
CA PRO A 9 -12.66 -0.53 -46.82
C PRO A 9 -12.79 -0.70 -45.30
N ALA A 10 -11.76 -1.29 -44.71
CA ALA A 10 -11.62 -1.54 -43.28
C ALA A 10 -11.87 -0.28 -42.43
N GLY A 11 -12.53 -0.50 -41.29
CA GLY A 11 -13.14 0.51 -40.42
C GLY A 11 -12.27 1.72 -40.09
N HIS A 12 -12.85 2.90 -40.33
CA HIS A 12 -12.51 4.10 -39.58
C HIS A 12 -13.11 3.95 -38.18
N ALA A 13 -12.26 3.90 -37.15
CA ALA A 13 -12.68 3.99 -35.77
C ALA A 13 -13.50 5.27 -35.56
N ALA A 14 -14.61 5.19 -34.82
CA ALA A 14 -15.45 6.34 -34.51
C ALA A 14 -14.61 7.45 -33.82
N PRO A 15 -14.91 8.74 -34.06
CA PRO A 15 -14.15 9.84 -33.47
C PRO A 15 -14.22 9.78 -31.94
N GLY A 16 -13.11 9.44 -31.29
CA GLY A 16 -12.99 9.36 -29.82
C GLY A 16 -12.41 8.05 -29.29
N GLU A 17 -12.25 7.01 -30.11
CA GLU A 17 -11.63 5.74 -29.68
C GLU A 17 -10.13 5.71 -30.02
N TYR A 18 -9.29 5.53 -29.00
CA TYR A 18 -7.84 5.38 -29.19
C TYR A 18 -7.55 4.02 -29.84
N SER A 19 -6.62 4.00 -30.80
CA SER A 19 -6.09 2.73 -31.33
C SER A 19 -5.33 1.97 -30.24
N HIS A 20 -5.23 0.64 -30.37
CA HIS A 20 -4.50 -0.20 -29.42
C HIS A 20 -3.05 0.27 -29.18
N LYS A 21 -2.36 0.74 -30.23
CA LYS A 21 -1.01 1.32 -30.13
C LYS A 21 -1.00 2.62 -29.33
N GLN A 22 -1.99 3.49 -29.50
CA GLN A 22 -2.12 4.73 -28.71
C GLN A 22 -2.43 4.42 -27.24
N ILE A 23 -3.32 3.47 -26.98
CA ILE A 23 -3.64 3.01 -25.61
C ILE A 23 -2.38 2.50 -24.90
N LEU A 24 -1.60 1.62 -25.54
CA LEU A 24 -0.35 1.11 -24.96
C LEU A 24 0.68 2.21 -24.69
N THR A 25 0.80 3.20 -25.58
CA THR A 25 1.73 4.34 -25.40
C THR A 25 1.28 5.29 -24.29
N ILE A 26 -0.04 5.45 -24.10
CA ILE A 26 -0.58 6.18 -22.95
C ILE A 26 -0.31 5.40 -21.66
N LEU A 27 -0.57 4.08 -21.68
CA LEU A 27 -0.36 3.21 -20.54
C LEU A 27 1.09 3.16 -20.08
N THR A 28 2.08 3.18 -20.96
CA THR A 28 3.48 3.25 -20.51
C THR A 28 3.75 4.50 -19.67
N GLY A 29 3.25 5.67 -20.07
CA GLY A 29 3.37 6.89 -19.26
C GLY A 29 2.64 6.80 -17.91
N LEU A 30 1.43 6.23 -17.91
CA LEU A 30 0.64 6.02 -16.68
C LEU A 30 1.31 5.03 -15.73
N LEU A 31 1.80 3.91 -16.26
CA LEU A 31 2.48 2.87 -15.50
C LEU A 31 3.84 3.36 -14.98
N LEU A 32 4.56 4.20 -15.73
CA LEU A 32 5.79 4.84 -15.22
C LEU A 32 5.50 5.77 -14.03
N GLY A 33 4.45 6.60 -14.11
CA GLY A 33 4.06 7.46 -12.98
C GLY A 33 3.59 6.65 -11.76
N MET A 34 2.90 5.53 -11.96
CA MET A 34 2.55 4.62 -10.87
C MET A 34 3.79 3.90 -10.31
N PHE A 35 4.67 3.40 -11.18
CA PHE A 35 5.92 2.73 -10.81
C PHE A 35 6.75 3.63 -9.90
N LEU A 36 6.83 4.92 -10.24
CA LEU A 36 7.49 5.94 -9.45
C LEU A 36 6.97 6.00 -8.01
N GLY A 37 5.65 6.09 -7.82
CA GLY A 37 5.05 6.17 -6.49
C GLY A 37 5.20 4.87 -5.68
N SER A 38 5.12 3.72 -6.34
CA SER A 38 5.22 2.40 -5.69
C SER A 38 6.67 2.01 -5.35
N LEU A 39 7.61 2.33 -6.24
CA LEU A 39 9.04 2.14 -6.01
C LEU A 39 9.50 2.99 -4.82
N ASP A 40 9.09 4.25 -4.76
CA ASP A 40 9.47 5.19 -3.69
C ASP A 40 9.04 4.76 -2.28
N GLN A 41 7.85 4.15 -2.14
CA GLN A 41 7.43 3.61 -0.84
C GLN A 41 8.35 2.48 -0.37
N THR A 42 8.72 1.60 -1.30
CA THR A 42 9.45 0.37 -0.97
C THR A 42 10.94 0.61 -0.84
N ILE A 43 11.53 1.45 -1.69
CA ILE A 43 12.95 1.82 -1.66
C ILE A 43 13.32 2.57 -0.36
N VAL A 44 12.47 3.52 0.07
CA VAL A 44 12.72 4.30 1.31
C VAL A 44 12.60 3.39 2.53
N SER A 45 11.63 2.47 2.54
CA SER A 45 11.45 1.55 3.68
C SER A 45 12.69 0.71 3.98
N THR A 46 13.48 0.35 2.96
CA THR A 46 14.71 -0.43 3.13
C THR A 46 15.94 0.40 3.44
N SER A 47 15.92 1.69 3.11
CA SER A 47 17.07 2.58 3.28
C SER A 47 16.93 3.52 4.48
N ILE A 48 15.76 3.56 5.12
CA ILE A 48 15.41 4.54 6.16
C ILE A 48 16.41 4.56 7.31
N ARG A 49 16.95 3.39 7.66
CA ARG A 49 17.90 3.26 8.75
C ARG A 49 19.23 3.93 8.44
N THR A 50 19.83 3.61 7.29
CA THR A 50 21.07 4.24 6.82
C THR A 50 20.90 5.75 6.69
N ILE A 51 19.75 6.21 6.21
CA ILE A 51 19.43 7.65 6.14
C ILE A 51 19.44 8.27 7.53
N ALA A 52 18.89 7.59 8.53
CA ALA A 52 18.83 8.10 9.90
C ALA A 52 20.15 8.07 10.66
N ASP A 53 21.01 7.10 10.35
CA ASP A 53 22.37 7.08 10.85
C ASP A 53 23.16 8.30 10.33
N ASP A 54 23.04 8.61 9.03
CA ASP A 54 23.70 9.77 8.40
C ASP A 54 23.13 11.13 8.85
N LEU A 55 21.81 11.20 9.08
CA LEU A 55 21.12 12.41 9.53
C LEU A 55 21.04 12.56 11.05
N HIS A 56 21.69 11.67 11.81
CA HIS A 56 21.71 11.64 13.28
C HIS A 56 20.31 11.74 13.92
N GLY A 57 19.32 11.06 13.33
CA GLY A 57 17.89 11.25 13.62
C GLY A 57 17.12 9.95 13.76
N LEU A 58 17.68 8.95 14.45
CA LEU A 58 17.06 7.64 14.66
C LEU A 58 15.65 7.73 15.25
N ASP A 59 15.44 8.61 16.22
CA ASP A 59 14.14 8.80 16.89
C ASP A 59 13.04 9.36 15.97
N ALA A 60 13.41 9.88 14.80
CA ALA A 60 12.49 10.50 13.84
C ALA A 60 12.33 9.72 12.52
N GLN A 61 12.92 8.52 12.38
CA GLN A 61 12.78 7.63 11.22
C GLN A 61 11.32 7.42 10.79
N ALA A 62 10.52 7.10 11.79
CA ALA A 62 9.07 7.00 11.78
C ALA A 62 8.37 8.10 10.97
N TRP A 63 8.76 9.37 11.20
CA TRP A 63 8.10 10.53 10.63
C TRP A 63 8.27 10.64 9.12
N VAL A 64 9.35 10.09 8.56
CA VAL A 64 9.62 10.11 7.10
C VAL A 64 8.58 9.29 6.33
N THR A 65 8.19 8.14 6.87
CA THR A 65 7.19 7.27 6.26
C THR A 65 5.79 7.75 6.59
N THR A 66 5.56 8.13 7.84
CA THR A 66 4.24 8.55 8.33
C THR A 66 3.80 9.87 7.68
N ALA A 67 4.68 10.87 7.55
CA ALA A 67 4.34 12.12 6.88
C ALA A 67 3.95 11.93 5.40
N TYR A 68 4.67 11.04 4.69
CA TYR A 68 4.34 10.69 3.31
C TYR A 68 3.00 9.96 3.18
N LEU A 69 2.73 8.99 4.06
CA LEU A 69 1.48 8.23 4.06
C LEU A 69 0.28 9.13 4.41
N ILE A 70 0.44 10.03 5.39
CA ILE A 70 -0.58 11.02 5.76
C ILE A 70 -0.96 11.86 4.54
N THR A 71 0.01 12.52 3.91
CA THR A 71 -0.30 13.47 2.83
C THR A 71 -0.80 12.75 1.59
N SER A 72 -0.27 11.58 1.24
CA SER A 72 -0.76 10.78 0.11
C SER A 72 -2.18 10.24 0.33
N THR A 73 -2.51 9.83 1.56
CA THR A 73 -3.86 9.36 1.90
C THR A 73 -4.88 10.50 1.83
N ILE A 74 -4.52 11.69 2.31
CA ILE A 74 -5.40 12.86 2.29
C ILE A 74 -5.60 13.39 0.86
N THR A 75 -4.56 13.39 0.02
CA THR A 75 -4.69 13.91 -1.35
C THR A 75 -5.38 12.94 -2.29
N THR A 76 -5.40 11.63 -2.00
CA THR A 76 -6.08 10.59 -2.80
C THR A 76 -7.53 10.96 -3.17
N PRO A 77 -8.45 11.22 -2.22
CA PRO A 77 -9.82 11.61 -2.55
C PRO A 77 -9.92 12.99 -3.21
N ILE A 78 -9.01 13.92 -2.86
CA ILE A 78 -8.94 15.25 -3.47
C ILE A 78 -8.62 15.13 -4.98
N TYR A 79 -7.64 14.32 -5.36
CA TYR A 79 -7.32 14.06 -6.77
C TYR A 79 -8.43 13.34 -7.52
N GLY A 80 -9.16 12.43 -6.86
CA GLY A 80 -10.33 11.77 -7.45
C GLY A 80 -11.36 12.80 -7.95
N LYS A 81 -11.68 13.78 -7.10
CA LYS A 81 -12.65 14.83 -7.41
C LYS A 81 -12.11 15.93 -8.32
N LEU A 82 -10.90 16.42 -8.05
CA LEU A 82 -10.26 17.41 -8.92
C LEU A 82 -10.06 16.85 -10.33
N GLY A 83 -9.80 15.54 -10.45
CA GLY A 83 -9.66 14.81 -11.71
C GLY A 83 -10.86 15.02 -12.63
N ASP A 84 -12.05 15.00 -12.04
CA ASP A 84 -13.32 15.18 -12.74
C ASP A 84 -13.60 16.68 -13.06
N LEU A 85 -12.91 17.63 -12.42
CA LEU A 85 -13.09 19.08 -12.58
C LEU A 85 -12.10 19.75 -13.54
N TRP A 86 -10.81 19.49 -13.37
CA TRP A 86 -9.73 20.15 -14.13
C TRP A 86 -9.15 19.28 -15.25
N GLY A 87 -9.59 18.03 -15.32
CA GLY A 87 -9.19 17.05 -16.32
C GLY A 87 -8.01 16.20 -15.86
N ARG A 88 -8.14 14.89 -16.06
CA ARG A 88 -7.19 13.91 -15.52
C ARG A 88 -5.76 14.08 -16.02
N LYS A 89 -5.56 14.50 -17.29
CA LYS A 89 -4.21 14.75 -17.85
C LYS A 89 -3.43 15.80 -17.04
N LYS A 90 -4.04 16.97 -16.85
CA LYS A 90 -3.37 18.11 -16.20
C LYS A 90 -3.01 17.78 -14.75
N LEU A 91 -3.93 17.13 -14.05
CA LEU A 91 -3.70 16.72 -12.68
C LEU A 91 -2.68 15.60 -12.53
N PHE A 92 -2.63 14.66 -13.47
CA PHE A 92 -1.61 13.61 -13.42
C PHE A 92 -0.22 14.18 -13.67
N MET A 93 -0.06 15.10 -14.63
CA MET A 93 1.20 15.82 -14.82
C MET A 93 1.58 16.62 -13.57
N PHE A 94 0.61 17.34 -12.96
CA PHE A 94 0.85 18.08 -11.72
C PHE A 94 1.28 17.17 -10.56
N ALA A 95 0.66 16.00 -10.40
CA ALA A 95 1.03 15.00 -9.40
C ALA A 95 2.47 14.49 -9.61
N ILE A 96 2.85 14.16 -10.85
CA ILE A 96 4.22 13.75 -11.17
C ILE A 96 5.21 14.89 -10.89
N SER A 97 4.87 16.13 -11.26
CA SER A 97 5.74 17.28 -11.02
C SER A 97 5.98 17.53 -9.52
N ILE A 98 4.93 17.53 -8.69
CA ILE A 98 5.09 17.64 -7.23
C ILE A 98 5.96 16.50 -6.71
N PHE A 99 5.70 15.28 -7.17
CA PHE A 99 6.46 14.12 -6.72
C PHE A 99 7.95 14.25 -7.05
N VAL A 100 8.29 14.62 -8.29
CA VAL A 100 9.68 14.78 -8.74
C VAL A 100 10.37 15.91 -7.96
N ILE A 101 9.70 17.05 -7.77
CA ILE A 101 10.23 18.16 -6.98
C ILE A 101 10.46 17.70 -5.53
N GLY A 102 9.50 16.97 -4.95
CA GLY A 102 9.64 16.38 -3.61
C GLY A 102 10.81 15.42 -3.50
N SER A 103 11.04 14.56 -4.49
CA SER A 103 12.21 13.67 -4.53
C SER A 103 13.53 14.45 -4.60
N VAL A 104 13.58 15.54 -5.39
CA VAL A 104 14.76 16.43 -5.40
C VAL A 104 14.97 17.05 -4.03
N LEU A 105 13.93 17.59 -3.39
CA LEU A 105 14.03 18.18 -2.06
C LEU A 105 14.52 17.18 -1.02
N CYS A 106 14.00 15.94 -1.01
CA CYS A 106 14.48 14.87 -0.12
C CYS A 106 15.97 14.56 -0.29
N THR A 107 16.54 14.79 -1.47
CA THR A 107 17.99 14.60 -1.73
C THR A 107 18.83 15.62 -0.96
N PHE A 108 18.30 16.83 -0.77
CA PHE A 108 19.00 17.93 -0.10
C PHE A 108 18.73 18.01 1.40
N SER A 109 17.94 17.10 1.97
CA SER A 109 17.64 17.13 3.40
C SER A 109 18.91 16.98 4.25
N THR A 110 19.01 17.81 5.28
CA THR A 110 20.12 17.87 6.25
C THR A 110 19.72 17.38 7.63
N SER A 111 18.42 17.19 7.87
CA SER A 111 17.89 16.61 9.12
C SER A 111 16.70 15.69 8.85
N MET A 112 16.38 14.83 9.82
CA MET A 112 15.26 13.91 9.69
C MET A 112 13.90 14.61 9.64
N TYR A 113 13.74 15.71 10.36
CA TYR A 113 12.50 16.52 10.31
C TYR A 113 12.34 17.25 8.99
N GLU A 114 13.44 17.76 8.42
CA GLU A 114 13.44 18.35 7.08
C GLU A 114 13.09 17.29 6.02
N LEU A 115 13.67 16.10 6.13
CA LEU A 115 13.32 14.97 5.27
C LEU A 115 11.84 14.61 5.40
N ALA A 116 11.30 14.52 6.62
CA ALA A 116 9.89 14.26 6.85
C ALA A 116 8.98 15.34 6.23
N ALA A 117 9.38 16.62 6.28
CA ALA A 117 8.65 17.71 5.65
C ALA A 117 8.68 17.60 4.11
N PHE A 118 9.82 17.29 3.52
CA PHE A 118 9.93 17.06 2.07
C PHE A 118 9.17 15.81 1.62
N ARG A 119 9.13 14.76 2.45
CA ARG A 119 8.30 13.57 2.25
C ARG A 119 6.82 13.88 2.34
N ALA A 120 6.40 14.76 3.26
CA ALA A 120 5.03 15.26 3.31
C ALA A 120 4.67 15.94 1.98
N PHE A 121 5.55 16.82 1.48
CA PHE A 121 5.36 17.49 0.18
C PHE A 121 5.32 16.49 -0.99
N GLN A 122 6.25 15.53 -1.03
CA GLN A 122 6.29 14.47 -2.04
C GLN A 122 5.01 13.60 -2.03
N GLY A 123 4.52 13.26 -0.83
CA GLY A 123 3.31 12.48 -0.63
C GLY A 123 2.06 13.16 -1.19
N LEU A 124 2.03 14.51 -1.25
CA LEU A 124 0.97 15.23 -1.96
C LEU A 124 0.86 14.75 -3.41
N GLY A 125 1.98 14.63 -4.13
CA GLY A 125 2.00 14.10 -5.50
C GLY A 125 1.64 12.62 -5.56
N ALA A 126 2.12 11.81 -4.60
CA ALA A 126 1.95 10.37 -4.58
C ALA A 126 0.48 9.91 -4.54
N GLY A 127 -0.39 10.60 -3.78
CA GLY A 127 -1.81 10.28 -3.71
C GLY A 127 -2.54 10.39 -5.06
N GLY A 128 -2.05 11.25 -5.96
CA GLY A 128 -2.54 11.39 -7.31
C GLY A 128 -2.06 10.29 -8.27
N LEU A 129 -0.85 9.75 -8.06
CA LEU A 129 -0.22 8.81 -8.99
C LEU A 129 -1.01 7.50 -9.13
N PHE A 130 -1.50 6.93 -8.03
CA PHE A 130 -2.29 5.69 -8.08
C PHE A 130 -3.74 5.94 -8.53
N THR A 131 -4.38 6.95 -7.95
CA THR A 131 -5.81 7.23 -8.14
C THR A 131 -6.11 7.68 -9.56
N LEU A 132 -5.31 8.61 -10.10
CA LEU A 132 -5.55 9.14 -11.44
C LEU A 132 -5.24 8.10 -12.51
N VAL A 133 -4.28 7.19 -12.31
CA VAL A 133 -3.98 6.11 -13.27
C VAL A 133 -5.18 5.18 -13.41
N LEU A 134 -5.76 4.72 -12.30
CA LEU A 134 -6.95 3.87 -12.33
C LEU A 134 -8.14 4.57 -12.99
N ALA A 135 -8.30 5.87 -12.73
CA ALA A 135 -9.37 6.66 -13.31
C ALA A 135 -9.17 6.93 -14.81
N ILE A 136 -7.94 7.24 -15.26
CA ILE A 136 -7.60 7.43 -16.67
C ILE A 136 -7.75 6.11 -17.45
N ILE A 137 -7.31 4.97 -16.89
CA ILE A 137 -7.57 3.65 -17.48
C ILE A 137 -9.09 3.43 -17.61
N GLY A 138 -9.87 3.84 -16.60
CA GLY A 138 -11.33 3.83 -16.66
C GLY A 138 -11.89 4.65 -17.83
N ASP A 139 -11.35 5.83 -18.10
CA ASP A 139 -11.84 6.71 -19.16
C ASP A 139 -11.44 6.25 -20.56
N ILE A 140 -10.23 5.71 -20.74
CA ILE A 140 -9.69 5.38 -22.08
C ILE A 140 -9.92 3.92 -22.50
N VAL A 141 -10.22 3.03 -21.55
CA VAL A 141 -10.36 1.59 -21.80
C VAL A 141 -11.79 1.11 -21.56
N SER A 142 -12.31 0.36 -22.52
CA SER A 142 -13.60 -0.32 -22.43
C SER A 142 -13.68 -1.24 -21.18
N PRO A 143 -14.82 -1.34 -20.48
CA PRO A 143 -14.94 -2.14 -19.25
C PRO A 143 -14.46 -3.60 -19.37
N ARG A 144 -14.57 -4.19 -20.56
CA ARG A 144 -14.17 -5.58 -20.83
C ARG A 144 -12.65 -5.75 -20.96
N GLU A 145 -11.96 -4.73 -21.46
CA GLU A 145 -10.50 -4.73 -21.57
C GLU A 145 -9.82 -4.19 -20.32
N ARG A 146 -10.51 -3.41 -19.47
CA ARG A 146 -9.96 -2.85 -18.21
C ARG A 146 -9.23 -3.90 -17.39
N ALA A 147 -9.79 -5.11 -17.26
CA ALA A 147 -9.16 -6.22 -16.54
C ALA A 147 -7.75 -6.58 -17.04
N LYS A 148 -7.50 -6.54 -18.37
CA LYS A 148 -6.17 -6.79 -18.96
C LYS A 148 -5.20 -5.68 -18.58
N TYR A 149 -5.63 -4.43 -18.68
CA TYR A 149 -4.79 -3.26 -18.43
C TYR A 149 -4.52 -3.03 -16.95
N THR A 150 -5.46 -3.37 -16.08
CA THR A 150 -5.21 -3.39 -14.64
C THR A 150 -4.32 -4.56 -14.21
N GLY A 151 -4.22 -5.62 -15.02
CA GLY A 151 -3.16 -6.62 -14.89
C GLY A 151 -1.76 -6.01 -15.03
N TYR A 152 -1.56 -5.09 -15.98
CA TYR A 152 -0.28 -4.36 -16.10
C TYR A 152 -0.02 -3.46 -14.91
N PHE A 153 -1.05 -2.79 -14.37
CA PHE A 153 -0.93 -2.05 -13.12
C PHE A 153 -0.42 -2.95 -11.99
N MET A 154 -0.99 -4.14 -11.80
CA MET A 154 -0.56 -5.07 -10.74
C MET A 154 0.83 -5.65 -11.01
N ALA A 155 1.19 -5.87 -12.27
CA ALA A 155 2.54 -6.25 -12.65
C ALA A 155 3.54 -5.15 -12.28
N THR A 156 3.26 -3.90 -12.64
CA THR A 156 4.10 -2.75 -12.28
C THR A 156 4.21 -2.57 -10.76
N PHE A 157 3.10 -2.70 -10.02
CA PHE A 157 3.10 -2.69 -8.56
C PHE A 157 4.00 -3.80 -7.98
N GLY A 158 3.80 -5.04 -8.42
CA GLY A 158 4.58 -6.18 -8.01
C GLY A 158 6.07 -6.02 -8.32
N THR A 159 6.41 -5.65 -9.54
CA THR A 159 7.79 -5.39 -9.95
C THR A 159 8.44 -4.29 -9.12
N SER A 160 7.73 -3.17 -8.88
CA SER A 160 8.25 -2.09 -8.03
C SER A 160 8.46 -2.53 -6.58
N SER A 161 7.60 -3.39 -6.03
CA SER A 161 7.73 -3.85 -4.65
C SER A 161 8.96 -4.73 -4.40
N VAL A 162 9.48 -5.39 -5.44
CA VAL A 162 10.70 -6.20 -5.39
C VAL A 162 11.92 -5.37 -5.76
N LEU A 163 11.81 -4.52 -6.79
CA LEU A 163 12.89 -3.63 -7.19
C LEU A 163 13.21 -2.59 -6.12
N GLY A 164 12.23 -2.14 -5.34
CA GLY A 164 12.42 -1.15 -4.28
C GLY A 164 13.50 -1.57 -3.28
N PRO A 165 13.34 -2.69 -2.55
CA PRO A 165 14.34 -3.20 -1.63
C PRO A 165 15.72 -3.42 -2.27
N VAL A 166 15.76 -3.94 -3.50
CA VAL A 166 17.02 -4.25 -4.20
C VAL A 166 17.77 -2.96 -4.56
N ILE A 167 17.08 -2.00 -5.16
CA ILE A 167 17.66 -0.71 -5.56
C ILE A 167 17.99 0.12 -4.31
N GLY A 168 17.13 0.08 -3.29
CA GLY A 168 17.30 0.82 -2.04
C GLY A 168 18.46 0.32 -1.22
N GLY A 169 18.60 -1.00 -1.08
CA GLY A 169 19.77 -1.63 -0.45
C GLY A 169 21.06 -1.33 -1.20
N PHE A 170 21.04 -1.39 -2.54
CA PHE A 170 22.21 -1.04 -3.36
C PHE A 170 22.66 0.41 -3.17
N PHE A 171 21.73 1.37 -3.20
CA PHE A 171 22.07 2.79 -3.01
C PHE A 171 22.45 3.12 -1.58
N ALA A 172 21.72 2.61 -0.58
CA ALA A 172 22.05 2.83 0.82
C ALA A 172 23.38 2.20 1.23
N GLY A 173 23.75 1.05 0.65
CA GLY A 173 25.01 0.36 0.93
C GLY A 173 26.25 1.03 0.33
N ALA A 174 26.09 1.96 -0.62
CA ALA A 174 27.21 2.65 -1.23
C ALA A 174 27.63 3.87 -0.39
N SER A 175 28.91 3.94 -0.02
CA SER A 175 29.45 5.07 0.76
C SER A 175 29.38 6.41 -0.02
N SER A 176 29.69 6.38 -1.31
CA SER A 176 29.52 7.52 -2.22
C SER A 176 29.29 7.02 -3.64
N ILE A 177 28.33 7.63 -4.33
CA ILE A 177 28.07 7.41 -5.76
C ILE A 177 28.18 8.77 -6.44
N LEU A 178 29.14 8.91 -7.35
CA LEU A 178 29.39 10.14 -8.10
C LEU A 178 29.62 11.37 -7.19
N GLY A 179 30.26 11.18 -6.02
CA GLY A 179 30.54 12.26 -5.06
C GLY A 179 29.37 12.64 -4.16
N ILE A 180 28.24 11.94 -4.26
CA ILE A 180 27.03 12.14 -3.44
C ILE A 180 26.87 10.94 -2.51
N ALA A 181 26.45 11.16 -1.26
CA ALA A 181 26.12 10.08 -0.33
C ALA A 181 25.15 9.08 -0.98
N GLY A 182 25.44 7.77 -0.89
CA GLY A 182 24.68 6.75 -1.62
C GLY A 182 23.19 6.78 -1.34
N TRP A 183 22.77 7.02 -0.09
CA TRP A 183 21.36 7.08 0.27
C TRP A 183 20.58 8.19 -0.45
N ARG A 184 21.23 9.28 -0.87
CA ARG A 184 20.56 10.36 -1.62
C ARG A 184 20.08 9.90 -3.00
N TRP A 185 20.72 8.85 -3.55
CA TRP A 185 20.28 8.22 -4.80
C TRP A 185 18.96 7.47 -4.69
N VAL A 186 18.54 7.10 -3.48
CA VAL A 186 17.21 6.54 -3.18
C VAL A 186 16.11 7.49 -3.64
N PHE A 187 16.33 8.80 -3.52
CA PHE A 187 15.39 9.81 -4.00
C PHE A 187 15.70 10.28 -5.41
N LEU A 188 16.98 10.42 -5.79
CA LEU A 188 17.35 10.89 -7.14
C LEU A 188 16.91 9.93 -8.25
N VAL A 189 16.84 8.61 -8.00
CA VAL A 189 16.39 7.63 -9.01
C VAL A 189 14.99 7.93 -9.54
N ASN A 190 14.15 8.55 -8.71
CA ASN A 190 12.78 8.93 -9.07
C ASN A 190 12.75 10.09 -10.07
N VAL A 191 13.75 10.98 -10.05
CA VAL A 191 13.80 12.19 -10.88
C VAL A 191 13.84 11.88 -12.38
N PRO A 192 14.80 11.09 -12.92
CA PRO A 192 14.84 10.78 -14.34
C PRO A 192 13.59 9.99 -14.79
N ILE A 193 13.11 9.06 -13.96
CA ILE A 193 11.91 8.27 -14.26
C ILE A 193 10.68 9.18 -14.36
N GLY A 194 10.52 10.11 -13.41
CA GLY A 194 9.42 11.07 -13.41
C GLY A 194 9.48 12.06 -14.58
N ILE A 195 10.67 12.51 -14.98
CA ILE A 195 10.84 13.35 -16.18
C ILE A 195 10.41 12.59 -17.43
N VAL A 196 10.83 11.33 -17.59
CA VAL A 196 10.41 10.49 -18.72
C VAL A 196 8.89 10.28 -18.69
N ALA A 197 8.30 9.99 -17.52
CA ALA A 197 6.86 9.85 -17.37
C ALA A 197 6.12 11.14 -17.78
N LEU A 198 6.60 12.32 -17.34
CA LEU A 198 6.05 13.62 -17.74
C LEU A 198 6.09 13.83 -19.25
N ILE A 199 7.23 13.56 -19.89
CA ILE A 199 7.39 13.71 -21.35
C ILE A 199 6.42 12.80 -22.10
N VAL A 200 6.32 11.53 -21.68
CA VAL A 200 5.41 10.56 -22.29
C VAL A 200 3.96 11.00 -22.13
N VAL A 201 3.52 11.30 -20.90
CA VAL A 201 2.13 11.74 -20.62
C VAL A 201 1.79 13.02 -21.36
N PHE A 202 2.72 13.98 -21.40
CA PHE A 202 2.53 15.25 -22.10
C PHE A 202 2.23 15.01 -23.59
N ARG A 203 3.00 14.13 -24.25
CA ARG A 203 2.88 13.83 -25.67
C ARG A 203 1.74 12.88 -26.03
N THR A 204 1.37 11.93 -25.17
CA THR A 204 0.50 10.82 -25.56
C THR A 204 -0.93 10.96 -25.05
N LEU A 205 -1.12 11.52 -23.84
CA LEU A 205 -2.43 11.55 -23.20
C LEU A 205 -3.26 12.72 -23.76
N HIS A 206 -4.25 12.46 -24.61
CA HIS A 206 -5.14 13.49 -25.20
C HIS A 206 -6.59 13.23 -24.81
N VAL A 207 -6.92 13.31 -23.51
CA VAL A 207 -8.27 12.99 -23.02
C VAL A 207 -9.19 14.21 -23.17
N HIS A 208 -10.35 14.02 -23.80
CA HIS A 208 -11.38 15.05 -23.92
C HIS A 208 -12.00 15.33 -22.55
N HIS A 209 -11.84 16.56 -22.07
CA HIS A 209 -12.36 16.97 -20.75
C HIS A 209 -13.70 17.68 -20.89
N VAL A 210 -14.77 17.08 -20.38
CA VAL A 210 -16.05 17.77 -20.24
C VAL A 210 -16.07 18.47 -18.88
N LYS A 211 -15.94 19.80 -18.88
CA LYS A 211 -15.97 20.61 -17.67
C LYS A 211 -17.30 20.37 -16.92
N ARG A 212 -17.21 19.99 -15.65
CA ARG A 212 -18.33 19.99 -14.71
C ARG A 212 -18.18 21.12 -13.70
N GLN A 213 -19.30 21.72 -13.31
CA GLN A 213 -19.35 22.65 -12.18
C GLN A 213 -19.48 21.82 -10.89
N ALA A 214 -18.39 21.65 -10.14
CA ALA A 214 -18.45 21.18 -8.75
C ALA A 214 -17.50 22.00 -7.89
N ARG A 215 -17.85 22.17 -6.61
CA ARG A 215 -17.05 22.94 -5.64
C ARG A 215 -16.04 22.04 -4.95
N ILE A 216 -14.85 22.59 -4.67
CA ILE A 216 -13.83 21.92 -3.86
C ILE A 216 -14.28 21.94 -2.40
N ASP A 217 -14.23 20.77 -1.75
CA ASP A 217 -14.58 20.62 -0.34
C ASP A 217 -13.35 20.83 0.54
N PHE A 218 -13.02 22.11 0.78
CA PHE A 218 -11.91 22.47 1.67
C PHE A 218 -12.20 22.14 3.14
N LEU A 219 -13.47 22.20 3.56
CA LEU A 219 -13.88 21.89 4.93
C LEU A 219 -13.68 20.40 5.22
N GLY A 220 -14.13 19.53 4.33
CA GLY A 220 -13.90 18.09 4.41
C GLY A 220 -12.40 17.75 4.39
N ALA A 221 -11.61 18.39 3.52
CA ALA A 221 -10.16 18.19 3.47
C ALA A 221 -9.46 18.59 4.78
N ILE A 222 -9.78 19.76 5.35
CA ILE A 222 -9.22 20.20 6.64
C ILE A 222 -9.66 19.28 7.77
N ALA A 223 -10.93 18.88 7.80
CA ALA A 223 -11.43 17.96 8.82
C ALA A 223 -10.76 16.58 8.73
N LEU A 224 -10.49 16.07 7.52
CA LEU A 224 -9.68 14.86 7.32
C LEU A 224 -8.26 15.03 7.86
N VAL A 225 -7.60 16.16 7.63
CA VAL A 225 -6.27 16.44 8.20
C VAL A 225 -6.32 16.39 9.72
N ILE A 226 -7.30 17.07 10.34
CA ILE A 226 -7.47 17.10 11.80
C ILE A 226 -7.80 15.72 12.37
N CYS A 227 -8.50 14.88 11.61
CA CYS A 227 -8.79 13.49 11.98
C CYS A 227 -7.54 12.61 11.91
N LEU A 228 -6.85 12.62 10.76
CA LEU A 228 -5.83 11.62 10.45
C LEU A 228 -4.48 11.92 11.08
N VAL A 229 -4.03 13.18 11.08
CA VAL A 229 -2.70 13.53 11.60
C VAL A 229 -2.52 13.11 13.06
N PRO A 230 -3.44 13.43 14.00
CA PRO A 230 -3.28 13.04 15.40
C PRO A 230 -3.37 11.52 15.60
N LEU A 231 -4.29 10.84 14.92
CA LEU A 231 -4.44 9.39 15.04
C LEU A 231 -3.21 8.66 14.53
N LEU A 232 -2.63 9.11 13.42
CA LEU A 232 -1.41 8.55 12.86
C LEU A 232 -0.17 8.90 13.71
N THR A 233 -0.17 10.06 14.38
CA THR A 233 0.85 10.40 15.37
C THR A 233 0.84 9.44 16.56
N VAL A 234 -0.34 9.07 17.07
CA VAL A 234 -0.46 8.11 18.18
C VAL A 234 -0.16 6.69 17.75
N ALA A 235 -0.57 6.30 16.54
CA ALA A 235 -0.20 5.02 15.96
C ALA A 235 1.32 4.82 15.93
N GLU A 236 2.06 5.89 15.67
CA GLU A 236 3.52 5.87 15.61
C GLU A 236 4.18 6.01 16.99
N GLN A 237 3.81 7.03 17.76
CA GLN A 237 4.46 7.39 19.03
C GLN A 237 3.84 6.70 20.25
N GLY A 238 2.77 5.91 20.05
CA GLY A 238 2.00 5.30 21.12
C GLY A 238 2.81 4.37 22.01
N GLN A 239 3.79 3.65 21.46
CA GLN A 239 4.71 2.83 22.25
C GLN A 239 5.63 3.67 23.14
N GLY A 240 6.21 4.76 22.62
CA GLY A 240 7.13 5.60 23.38
C GLY A 240 6.41 6.50 24.40
N TRP A 241 5.23 7.01 24.07
CA TRP A 241 4.46 7.89 24.96
C TRP A 241 3.64 7.12 25.98
N GLY A 242 3.30 5.86 25.69
CA GLY A 242 2.26 5.12 26.38
C GLY A 242 0.87 5.52 25.86
N TRP A 243 0.05 4.51 25.55
CA TRP A 243 -1.28 4.68 24.96
C TRP A 243 -2.27 5.48 25.82
N SER A 244 -2.06 5.52 27.14
CA SER A 244 -2.87 6.26 28.11
C SER A 244 -2.27 7.61 28.52
N SER A 245 -1.17 8.04 27.90
CA SER A 245 -0.54 9.33 28.18
C SER A 245 -1.44 10.49 27.78
N THR A 246 -1.33 11.61 28.48
CA THR A 246 -2.03 12.86 28.17
C THR A 246 -1.88 13.26 26.69
N LYS A 247 -0.70 13.02 26.10
CA LYS A 247 -0.45 13.30 24.67
C LYS A 247 -1.26 12.38 23.76
N ALA A 248 -1.30 11.08 24.05
CA ALA A 248 -2.07 10.10 23.28
C ALA A 248 -3.58 10.37 23.38
N ILE A 249 -4.07 10.63 24.59
CA ILE A 249 -5.48 10.98 24.83
C ILE A 249 -5.85 12.27 24.09
N LEU A 250 -5.01 13.31 24.14
CA LEU A 250 -5.24 14.55 23.40
C LEU A 250 -5.37 14.28 21.90
N CYS A 251 -4.47 13.48 21.33
CA CYS A 251 -4.55 13.12 19.92
C CYS A 251 -5.79 12.28 19.58
N PHE A 252 -6.23 11.37 20.45
CA PHE A 252 -7.50 10.64 20.27
C PHE A 252 -8.70 11.58 20.30
N VAL A 253 -8.73 12.54 21.22
CA VAL A 253 -9.80 13.55 21.32
C VAL A 253 -9.83 14.45 20.09
N VAL A 254 -8.68 14.97 19.66
CA VAL A 254 -8.57 15.80 18.44
C VAL A 254 -8.95 14.99 17.20
N GLY A 255 -8.51 13.73 17.10
CA GLY A 255 -8.88 12.83 16.02
C GLY A 255 -10.38 12.56 15.97
N ALA A 256 -11.00 12.28 17.13
CA ALA A 256 -12.44 12.09 17.25
C ALA A 256 -13.22 13.36 16.90
N ALA A 257 -12.76 14.54 17.34
CA ALA A 257 -13.32 15.82 16.94
C ALA A 257 -13.19 16.04 15.43
N GLY A 258 -12.04 15.70 14.84
CA GLY A 258 -11.80 15.71 13.39
C GLY A 258 -12.76 14.83 12.62
N LEU A 259 -13.05 13.63 13.12
CA LEU A 259 -14.05 12.73 12.54
C LEU A 259 -15.46 13.33 12.58
N VAL A 260 -15.85 13.90 13.73
CA VAL A 260 -17.16 14.57 13.87
C VAL A 260 -17.24 15.76 12.91
N MET A 261 -16.19 16.59 12.83
CA MET A 261 -16.11 17.69 11.88
C MET A 261 -16.16 17.21 10.43
N PHE A 262 -15.53 16.07 10.12
CA PHE A 262 -15.54 15.50 8.78
C PHE A 262 -16.95 15.06 8.40
N VAL A 263 -17.63 14.30 9.26
CA VAL A 263 -19.02 13.86 9.01
C VAL A 263 -19.96 15.07 8.90
N ALA A 264 -19.77 16.10 9.73
CA ALA A 264 -20.56 17.33 9.66
C ALA A 264 -20.30 18.13 8.37
N ALA A 265 -19.04 18.27 7.95
CA ALA A 265 -18.66 18.94 6.71
C ALA A 265 -19.22 18.20 5.49
N GLU A 266 -19.13 16.87 5.47
CA GLU A 266 -19.67 16.02 4.40
C GLU A 266 -21.20 16.13 4.34
N ALA A 267 -21.88 16.12 5.49
CA ALA A 267 -23.32 16.31 5.58
C ALA A 267 -23.78 17.70 5.10
N TYR A 268 -22.98 18.74 5.38
CA TYR A 268 -23.23 20.12 4.94
C TYR A 268 -23.03 20.28 3.43
N MET A 269 -21.97 19.69 2.88
CA MET A 269 -21.57 19.85 1.46
C MET A 269 -22.42 19.01 0.48
N LYS A 270 -23.13 17.97 0.96
CA LYS A 270 -24.08 17.14 0.19
C LYS A 270 -23.47 16.59 -1.11
N ASP A 271 -23.90 17.10 -2.26
CA ASP A 271 -23.42 16.64 -3.58
C ASP A 271 -21.99 17.09 -3.88
N ASN A 272 -21.54 18.14 -3.21
CA ASN A 272 -20.18 18.65 -3.30
C ASN A 272 -19.30 18.12 -2.17
N ALA A 273 -19.66 17.05 -1.48
CA ALA A 273 -18.83 16.46 -0.44
C ALA A 273 -17.66 15.65 -1.04
N LEU A 274 -16.60 15.36 -0.27
CA LEU A 274 -15.46 14.54 -0.73
C LEU A 274 -15.84 13.05 -0.78
N ILE A 275 -16.61 12.58 0.20
CA ILE A 275 -17.16 11.22 0.32
C ILE A 275 -18.69 11.32 0.57
N PRO A 276 -19.51 11.43 -0.49
CA PRO A 276 -20.95 11.63 -0.36
C PRO A 276 -21.60 10.56 0.51
N LEU A 277 -22.24 10.96 1.61
CA LEU A 277 -22.86 10.04 2.57
C LEU A 277 -23.93 9.13 1.94
N ARG A 278 -24.50 9.55 0.79
CA ARG A 278 -25.42 8.71 0.00
C ARG A 278 -24.79 7.42 -0.52
N LEU A 279 -23.47 7.38 -0.71
CA LEU A 279 -22.76 6.17 -1.13
C LEU A 279 -23.00 5.04 -0.13
N PHE A 280 -23.05 5.36 1.18
CA PHE A 280 -23.30 4.38 2.24
C PHE A 280 -24.75 3.88 2.30
N ARG A 281 -25.70 4.54 1.62
CA ARG A 281 -27.07 4.02 1.47
C ARG A 281 -27.12 2.85 0.47
N ILE A 282 -26.15 2.76 -0.43
CA ILE A 282 -26.05 1.68 -1.41
C ILE A 282 -25.40 0.48 -0.72
N ARG A 283 -26.14 -0.64 -0.60
CA ARG A 283 -25.67 -1.84 0.09
C ARG A 283 -24.31 -2.35 -0.43
N ALA A 284 -24.15 -2.40 -1.75
CA ALA A 284 -22.90 -2.83 -2.37
C ALA A 284 -21.71 -1.92 -2.01
N ALA A 285 -21.94 -0.62 -1.88
CA ALA A 285 -20.88 0.34 -1.62
C ALA A 285 -20.41 0.29 -0.16
N TRP A 286 -21.32 0.28 0.83
CA TRP A 286 -20.88 0.20 2.23
C TRP A 286 -20.21 -1.14 2.55
N VAL A 287 -20.73 -2.27 2.01
CA VAL A 287 -20.08 -3.59 2.18
C VAL A 287 -18.67 -3.56 1.58
N THR A 288 -18.50 -2.96 0.40
CA THR A 288 -17.19 -2.83 -0.25
C THR A 288 -16.24 -1.95 0.56
N VAL A 289 -16.74 -0.86 1.15
CA VAL A 289 -15.94 0.03 2.00
C VAL A 289 -15.45 -0.71 3.25
N VAL A 290 -16.35 -1.37 3.99
CA VAL A 290 -15.98 -2.14 5.19
C VAL A 290 -15.00 -3.25 4.84
N ALA A 291 -15.26 -4.01 3.78
CA ALA A 291 -14.33 -5.04 3.32
C ALA A 291 -12.98 -4.46 2.88
N SER A 292 -12.97 -3.28 2.27
CA SER A 292 -11.74 -2.59 1.87
C SER A 292 -10.90 -2.15 3.07
N VAL A 293 -11.52 -1.72 4.17
CA VAL A 293 -10.81 -1.47 5.45
C VAL A 293 -10.18 -2.76 5.96
N LEU A 294 -10.96 -3.85 6.07
CA LEU A 294 -10.47 -5.13 6.62
C LEU A 294 -9.37 -5.76 5.76
N VAL A 295 -9.56 -5.78 4.45
CA VAL A 295 -8.54 -6.24 3.49
C VAL A 295 -7.33 -5.32 3.53
N GLY A 296 -7.52 -4.01 3.69
CA GLY A 296 -6.44 -3.05 3.89
C GLY A 296 -5.59 -3.37 5.12
N MET A 297 -6.23 -3.59 6.27
CA MET A 297 -5.59 -3.98 7.52
C MET A 297 -4.75 -5.25 7.35
N ALA A 298 -5.32 -6.28 6.73
CA ALA A 298 -4.62 -7.53 6.48
C ALA A 298 -3.49 -7.38 5.47
N LEU A 299 -3.70 -6.60 4.41
CA LEU A 299 -2.72 -6.35 3.36
C LEU A 299 -1.50 -5.61 3.92
N PHE A 300 -1.65 -4.36 4.35
CA PHE A 300 -0.47 -3.57 4.71
C PHE A 300 0.10 -3.96 6.07
N GLY A 301 -0.77 -4.29 7.03
CA GLY A 301 -0.32 -4.73 8.35
C GLY A 301 0.37 -6.09 8.29
N GLY A 302 -0.29 -7.09 7.70
CA GLY A 302 0.24 -8.46 7.64
C GLY A 302 1.44 -8.59 6.71
N MET A 303 1.45 -7.87 5.59
CA MET A 303 2.58 -7.88 4.64
C MET A 303 3.84 -7.27 5.22
N MET A 304 3.75 -6.28 6.13
CA MET A 304 4.94 -5.70 6.78
C MET A 304 5.68 -6.70 7.68
N MET A 305 4.97 -7.68 8.25
CA MET A 305 5.58 -8.67 9.13
C MET A 305 6.51 -9.62 8.37
N LEU A 306 6.20 -9.91 7.11
CA LEU A 306 6.91 -10.92 6.31
C LEU A 306 8.37 -10.54 5.99
N PRO A 307 8.69 -9.32 5.52
CA PRO A 307 10.09 -8.88 5.40
C PRO A 307 10.84 -8.92 6.72
N LEU A 308 10.18 -8.54 7.81
CA LEU A 308 10.78 -8.50 9.14
C LEU A 308 11.15 -9.91 9.63
N TYR A 309 10.28 -10.89 9.41
CA TYR A 309 10.59 -12.32 9.64
C TYR A 309 11.80 -12.78 8.84
N LEU A 310 11.83 -12.50 7.54
CA LEU A 310 12.92 -12.94 6.67
C LEU A 310 14.27 -12.33 7.10
N GLN A 311 14.27 -11.07 7.52
CA GLN A 311 15.49 -10.38 7.94
C GLN A 311 15.95 -10.82 9.34
N ILE A 312 15.03 -10.93 10.31
CA ILE A 312 15.38 -11.20 11.72
C ILE A 312 15.59 -12.70 11.99
N VAL A 313 14.71 -13.55 11.46
CA VAL A 313 14.72 -14.99 11.74
C VAL A 313 15.67 -15.72 10.80
N HIS A 314 15.53 -15.48 9.49
CA HIS A 314 16.35 -16.11 8.45
C HIS A 314 17.67 -15.38 8.17
N GLY A 315 17.88 -14.19 8.76
CA GLY A 315 19.11 -13.42 8.56
C GLY A 315 19.29 -12.89 7.13
N ALA A 316 18.21 -12.83 6.33
CA ALA A 316 18.27 -12.36 4.96
C ALA A 316 18.63 -10.87 4.92
N SER A 317 19.49 -10.46 3.98
CA SER A 317 19.72 -9.04 3.71
C SER A 317 18.42 -8.36 3.22
N PRO A 318 18.31 -7.01 3.29
CA PRO A 318 17.15 -6.30 2.73
C PRO A 318 16.90 -6.63 1.25
N THR A 319 17.96 -6.79 0.47
CA THR A 319 17.92 -7.20 -0.94
C THR A 319 17.35 -8.60 -1.10
N GLU A 320 17.86 -9.58 -0.33
CA GLU A 320 17.35 -10.94 -0.37
C GLU A 320 15.90 -11.00 0.11
N SER A 321 15.56 -10.37 1.23
CA SER A 321 14.19 -10.28 1.75
C SER A 321 13.21 -9.76 0.69
N GLY A 322 13.59 -8.72 -0.07
CA GLY A 322 12.80 -8.23 -1.19
C GLY A 322 12.61 -9.26 -2.31
N LEU A 323 13.66 -10.01 -2.68
CA LEU A 323 13.57 -11.08 -3.67
C LEU A 323 12.72 -12.26 -3.18
N LEU A 324 12.83 -12.61 -1.89
CA LEU A 324 12.07 -13.69 -1.27
C LEU A 324 10.57 -13.38 -1.16
N MET A 325 10.15 -12.11 -1.35
CA MET A 325 8.75 -11.70 -1.47
C MET A 325 8.15 -11.95 -2.86
N LEU A 326 8.95 -12.34 -3.86
CA LEU A 326 8.48 -12.64 -5.22
C LEU A 326 7.30 -13.62 -5.27
N PRO A 327 7.25 -14.73 -4.51
CA PRO A 327 6.12 -15.65 -4.51
C PRO A 327 4.80 -15.00 -4.08
N MET A 328 4.83 -14.10 -3.09
CA MET A 328 3.65 -13.33 -2.69
C MET A 328 3.14 -12.45 -3.82
N VAL A 329 4.06 -11.74 -4.48
CA VAL A 329 3.76 -10.89 -5.64
C VAL A 329 3.19 -11.71 -6.79
N LEU A 330 3.76 -12.88 -7.07
CA LEU A 330 3.24 -13.82 -8.08
C LEU A 330 1.82 -14.30 -7.74
N GLY A 331 1.54 -14.59 -6.47
CA GLY A 331 0.20 -14.89 -5.97
C GLY A 331 -0.77 -13.74 -6.25
N LEU A 332 -0.38 -12.52 -5.86
CA LEU A 332 -1.17 -11.29 -6.07
C LEU A 332 -1.49 -11.06 -7.56
N MET A 333 -0.47 -11.18 -8.41
CA MET A 333 -0.58 -10.97 -9.85
C MET A 333 -1.44 -12.03 -10.53
N SER A 334 -1.22 -13.31 -10.21
CA SER A 334 -1.97 -14.42 -10.79
C SER A 334 -3.45 -14.34 -10.42
N ALA A 335 -3.77 -14.06 -9.16
CA ALA A 335 -5.13 -13.84 -8.69
C ALA A 335 -5.81 -12.65 -9.38
N ALA A 336 -5.14 -11.50 -9.48
CA ALA A 336 -5.69 -10.31 -10.14
C ALA A 336 -5.95 -10.55 -11.63
N MET A 337 -5.04 -11.25 -12.33
CA MET A 337 -5.20 -11.59 -13.75
C MET A 337 -6.32 -12.60 -13.98
N ILE A 338 -6.39 -13.65 -13.17
CA ILE A 338 -7.41 -14.70 -13.28
C ILE A 338 -8.80 -14.12 -12.97
N SER A 339 -8.94 -13.44 -11.82
CA SER A 339 -10.20 -12.81 -11.42
C SER A 339 -10.65 -11.77 -12.44
N GLY A 340 -9.75 -10.95 -12.95
CA GLY A 340 -10.05 -9.99 -14.01
C GLY A 340 -10.54 -10.64 -15.30
N LYS A 341 -9.84 -11.68 -15.80
CA LYS A 341 -10.20 -12.38 -17.04
C LYS A 341 -11.51 -13.14 -16.94
N ILE A 342 -11.79 -13.75 -15.78
CA ILE A 342 -13.06 -14.44 -15.58
C ILE A 342 -14.18 -13.41 -15.41
N THR A 343 -13.98 -12.36 -14.61
CA THR A 343 -14.95 -11.29 -14.40
C THR A 343 -15.33 -10.59 -15.72
N SER A 344 -14.38 -10.39 -16.64
CA SER A 344 -14.66 -9.80 -17.96
C SER A 344 -15.44 -10.72 -18.90
N LYS A 345 -15.43 -12.03 -18.64
CA LYS A 345 -16.24 -13.03 -19.37
C LYS A 345 -17.62 -13.23 -18.73
N THR A 346 -17.67 -13.35 -17.41
CA THR A 346 -18.90 -13.71 -16.66
C THR A 346 -19.74 -12.50 -16.27
N GLY A 347 -19.13 -11.31 -16.21
CA GLY A 347 -19.78 -10.09 -15.74
C GLY A 347 -20.05 -10.07 -14.23
N ARG A 348 -19.54 -11.04 -13.46
CA ARG A 348 -19.91 -11.27 -12.05
C ARG A 348 -18.67 -11.23 -11.14
N PRO A 349 -18.32 -10.09 -10.52
CA PRO A 349 -17.14 -9.95 -9.67
C PRO A 349 -17.31 -10.56 -8.26
N ARG A 350 -18.55 -10.77 -7.78
CA ARG A 350 -18.89 -11.10 -6.38
C ARG A 350 -18.13 -12.30 -5.79
N MET A 351 -17.91 -13.36 -6.57
CA MET A 351 -17.30 -14.59 -6.06
C MET A 351 -15.82 -14.39 -5.67
N PHE A 352 -15.12 -13.47 -6.32
CA PHE A 352 -13.69 -13.30 -6.13
C PHE A 352 -13.31 -12.69 -4.78
N PRO A 353 -13.90 -11.58 -4.30
CA PRO A 353 -13.60 -11.06 -2.96
C PRO A 353 -13.94 -12.07 -1.86
N ILE A 354 -15.04 -12.81 -2.02
CA ILE A 354 -15.47 -13.83 -1.04
C ILE A 354 -14.42 -14.94 -0.98
N ALA A 355 -14.06 -15.55 -2.12
CA ALA A 355 -13.02 -16.58 -2.14
C ALA A 355 -11.65 -16.02 -1.71
N GLY A 356 -11.31 -14.81 -2.16
CA GLY A 356 -10.04 -14.15 -1.88
C GLY A 356 -9.81 -13.86 -0.40
N SER A 357 -10.83 -13.36 0.30
CA SER A 357 -10.77 -13.10 1.75
C SER A 357 -10.62 -14.39 2.55
N LEU A 358 -11.29 -15.48 2.14
CA LEU A 358 -11.10 -16.79 2.77
C LEU A 358 -9.70 -17.36 2.52
N ILE A 359 -9.21 -17.31 1.27
CA ILE A 359 -7.86 -17.78 0.93
C ILE A 359 -6.79 -16.96 1.67
N MET A 360 -6.99 -15.65 1.79
CA MET A 360 -6.11 -14.77 2.57
C MET A 360 -6.11 -15.16 4.04
N ALA A 361 -7.28 -15.42 4.64
CA ALA A 361 -7.39 -15.87 6.02
C ALA A 361 -6.65 -17.20 6.25
N VAL A 362 -6.86 -18.18 5.35
CA VAL A 362 -6.14 -19.46 5.36
C VAL A 362 -4.62 -19.24 5.24
N GLY A 363 -4.17 -18.37 4.34
CA GLY A 363 -2.75 -18.05 4.19
C GLY A 363 -2.14 -17.50 5.48
N PHE A 364 -2.83 -16.61 6.20
CA PHE A 364 -2.36 -16.11 7.49
C PHE A 364 -2.38 -17.18 8.59
N PHE A 365 -3.39 -18.06 8.64
CA PHE A 365 -3.38 -19.21 9.56
C PHE A 365 -2.32 -20.27 9.22
N LEU A 366 -1.87 -20.36 7.97
CA LEU A 366 -0.71 -21.18 7.63
C LEU A 366 0.58 -20.54 8.13
N LEU A 367 0.69 -19.20 8.05
CA LEU A 367 1.83 -18.46 8.58
C LEU A 367 1.97 -18.57 10.11
N THR A 368 0.91 -18.88 10.86
CA THR A 368 1.03 -19.15 12.32
C THR A 368 1.79 -20.44 12.63
N GLN A 369 2.00 -21.31 11.65
CA GLN A 369 2.78 -22.55 11.81
C GLN A 369 4.28 -22.33 11.52
N VAL A 370 4.65 -21.11 11.14
CA VAL A 370 6.04 -20.75 10.84
C VAL A 370 6.79 -20.56 12.15
N SER A 371 7.90 -21.27 12.29
CA SER A 371 8.84 -21.21 13.41
C SER A 371 10.21 -20.74 12.91
N ALA A 372 11.17 -20.57 13.83
CA ALA A 372 12.53 -20.19 13.51
C ALA A 372 13.26 -21.21 12.62
N GLY A 373 12.88 -22.49 12.68
CA GLY A 373 13.46 -23.57 11.87
C GLY A 373 12.70 -23.92 10.58
N THR A 374 11.62 -23.20 10.25
CA THR A 374 10.78 -23.57 9.10
C THR A 374 11.53 -23.41 7.77
N PRO A 375 11.51 -24.42 6.88
CA PRO A 375 12.14 -24.30 5.57
C PRO A 375 11.57 -23.12 4.76
N LEU A 376 12.46 -22.34 4.17
CA LEU A 376 12.11 -21.10 3.45
C LEU A 376 11.12 -21.35 2.30
N VAL A 377 11.23 -22.49 1.61
CA VAL A 377 10.30 -22.91 0.56
C VAL A 377 8.85 -22.99 1.06
N LEU A 378 8.64 -23.49 2.29
CA LEU A 378 7.30 -23.59 2.87
C LEU A 378 6.73 -22.19 3.16
N VAL A 379 7.56 -21.30 3.70
CA VAL A 379 7.20 -19.89 3.92
C VAL A 379 6.80 -19.21 2.61
N MET A 380 7.55 -19.44 1.52
CA MET A 380 7.23 -18.93 0.18
C MET A 380 5.89 -19.42 -0.36
N VAL A 381 5.53 -20.68 -0.10
CA VAL A 381 4.22 -21.23 -0.49
C VAL A 381 3.10 -20.53 0.28
N PHE A 382 3.26 -20.30 1.58
CA PHE A 382 2.27 -19.58 2.39
C PHE A 382 2.13 -18.12 1.94
N MET A 383 3.25 -17.45 1.66
CA MET A 383 3.28 -16.11 1.07
C MET A 383 2.52 -16.04 -0.27
N LEU A 384 2.68 -17.04 -1.14
CA LEU A 384 1.95 -17.14 -2.41
C LEU A 384 0.45 -17.24 -2.17
N ILE A 385 0.00 -18.05 -1.21
CA ILE A 385 -1.42 -18.21 -0.85
C ILE A 385 -2.00 -16.88 -0.35
N VAL A 386 -1.29 -16.19 0.56
CA VAL A 386 -1.69 -14.86 1.04
C VAL A 386 -1.82 -13.87 -0.12
N GLY A 387 -0.80 -13.80 -0.98
CA GLY A 387 -0.81 -12.95 -2.16
C GLY A 387 -2.00 -13.25 -3.08
N TYR A 388 -2.28 -14.52 -3.33
CA TYR A 388 -3.42 -14.96 -4.13
C TYR A 388 -4.77 -14.54 -3.54
N GLY A 389 -4.92 -14.63 -2.21
CA GLY A 389 -6.12 -14.16 -1.52
C GLY A 389 -6.31 -12.65 -1.68
N VAL A 390 -5.27 -11.86 -1.41
CA VAL A 390 -5.29 -10.39 -1.55
C VAL A 390 -5.63 -9.97 -2.99
N GLY A 391 -5.04 -10.62 -3.99
CA GLY A 391 -5.22 -10.26 -5.40
C GLY A 391 -6.66 -10.44 -5.88
N ASN A 392 -7.37 -11.44 -5.33
CA ASN A 392 -8.79 -11.68 -5.59
C ASN A 392 -9.72 -10.66 -4.90
N CYS A 393 -9.23 -9.90 -3.93
CA CYS A 393 -9.97 -8.82 -3.29
C CYS A 393 -9.74 -7.47 -4.00
N MET A 394 -8.49 -7.13 -4.35
CA MET A 394 -8.13 -5.77 -4.75
C MET A 394 -8.94 -5.21 -5.93
N GLN A 395 -8.99 -5.96 -7.04
CA GLN A 395 -9.67 -5.50 -8.26
C GLN A 395 -11.18 -5.70 -8.22
N PRO A 396 -11.69 -6.89 -7.85
CA PRO A 396 -13.13 -7.12 -7.91
C PRO A 396 -13.93 -6.26 -6.93
N LEU A 397 -13.35 -5.83 -5.80
CA LEU A 397 -13.99 -4.85 -4.90
C LEU A 397 -14.18 -3.49 -5.58
N ILE A 398 -13.14 -2.99 -6.25
CA ILE A 398 -13.23 -1.72 -6.98
C ILE A 398 -14.27 -1.83 -8.10
N LEU A 399 -14.25 -2.91 -8.88
CA LEU A 399 -15.23 -3.13 -9.94
C LEU A 399 -16.68 -3.19 -9.41
N THR A 400 -16.87 -3.79 -8.24
CA THR A 400 -18.19 -3.90 -7.60
C THR A 400 -18.73 -2.53 -7.21
N VAL A 401 -17.92 -1.70 -6.53
CA VAL A 401 -18.38 -0.36 -6.14
C VAL A 401 -18.60 0.54 -7.35
N GLN A 402 -17.73 0.47 -8.37
CA GLN A 402 -17.88 1.23 -9.60
C GLN A 402 -19.18 0.89 -10.35
N SER A 403 -19.61 -0.37 -10.29
CA SER A 403 -20.82 -0.84 -10.98
C SER A 403 -22.11 -0.52 -10.23
N ALA A 404 -22.02 -0.40 -8.91
CA ALA A 404 -23.14 -0.13 -8.03
C ALA A 404 -23.55 1.36 -7.99
N VAL A 405 -22.68 2.26 -8.42
CA VAL A 405 -22.92 3.72 -8.40
C VAL A 405 -23.30 4.27 -9.78
N PRO A 406 -23.97 5.44 -9.84
CA PRO A 406 -24.19 6.14 -11.11
C PRO A 406 -22.87 6.48 -11.82
N PRO A 407 -22.84 6.54 -13.17
CA PRO A 407 -21.64 6.88 -13.95
C PRO A 407 -20.92 8.15 -13.48
N GLN A 408 -21.71 9.10 -12.99
CA GLN A 408 -21.27 10.40 -12.52
C GLN A 408 -20.48 10.33 -11.20
N GLU A 409 -20.57 9.23 -10.46
CA GLU A 409 -19.97 9.05 -9.13
C GLU A 409 -18.87 7.99 -9.09
N ILE A 410 -18.56 7.35 -10.22
CA ILE A 410 -17.55 6.28 -10.32
C ILE A 410 -16.19 6.73 -9.78
N GLY A 411 -15.76 7.96 -10.10
CA GLY A 411 -14.50 8.54 -9.64
C GLY A 411 -14.45 8.65 -8.12
N VAL A 412 -15.47 9.25 -7.52
CA VAL A 412 -15.61 9.44 -6.08
C VAL A 412 -15.72 8.09 -5.35
N ALA A 413 -16.49 7.14 -5.89
CA ALA A 413 -16.66 5.81 -5.30
C ALA A 413 -15.35 5.00 -5.29
N THR A 414 -14.58 5.07 -6.39
CA THR A 414 -13.26 4.41 -6.52
C THR A 414 -12.25 5.02 -5.56
N ALA A 415 -12.20 6.35 -5.50
CA ALA A 415 -11.32 7.07 -4.60
C ALA A 415 -11.67 6.78 -3.13
N SER A 416 -12.96 6.74 -2.79
CA SER A 416 -13.44 6.41 -1.45
C SER A 416 -13.03 4.99 -1.03
N ALA A 417 -13.27 3.98 -1.88
CA ALA A 417 -12.87 2.60 -1.57
C ALA A 417 -11.35 2.47 -1.39
N THR A 418 -10.56 3.18 -2.21
CA THR A 418 -9.09 3.20 -2.10
C THR A 418 -8.63 3.90 -0.82
N PHE A 419 -9.25 5.03 -0.47
CA PHE A 419 -8.99 5.77 0.75
C PHE A 419 -9.26 4.90 1.98
N PHE A 420 -10.44 4.29 2.09
CA PHE A 420 -10.78 3.41 3.22
C PHE A 420 -9.87 2.19 3.30
N ARG A 421 -9.40 1.65 2.16
CA ARG A 421 -8.40 0.59 2.15
C ARG A 421 -7.05 1.05 2.68
N GLN A 422 -6.57 2.23 2.28
CA GLN A 422 -5.32 2.79 2.80
C GLN A 422 -5.44 3.05 4.31
N MET A 423 -6.57 3.62 4.75
CA MET A 423 -6.89 3.80 6.17
C MET A 423 -6.82 2.49 6.95
N GLY A 424 -7.48 1.43 6.44
CA GLY A 424 -7.37 0.10 7.01
C GLY A 424 -5.92 -0.37 7.07
N GLY A 425 -5.15 -0.16 6.00
CA GLY A 425 -3.74 -0.48 5.97
C GLY A 425 -2.90 0.19 7.05
N THR A 426 -3.05 1.49 7.23
CA THR A 426 -2.30 2.24 8.23
C THR A 426 -2.69 1.84 9.65
N ILE A 427 -3.99 1.63 9.91
CA ILE A 427 -4.47 1.10 11.19
C ILE A 427 -3.90 -0.30 11.45
N GLY A 428 -3.91 -1.17 10.44
CA GLY A 428 -3.37 -2.53 10.53
C GLY A 428 -1.89 -2.55 10.88
N VAL A 429 -1.07 -1.76 10.17
CA VAL A 429 0.36 -1.60 10.46
C VAL A 429 0.59 -1.17 11.91
N ALA A 430 -0.10 -0.11 12.35
CA ALA A 430 0.04 0.41 13.70
C ALA A 430 -0.32 -0.62 14.78
N VAL A 431 -1.50 -1.23 14.66
CA VAL A 431 -1.99 -2.22 15.63
C VAL A 431 -1.07 -3.44 15.67
N PHE A 432 -0.66 -3.95 14.51
CA PHE A 432 0.16 -5.16 14.45
C PHE A 432 1.60 -4.95 14.93
N LEU A 433 2.24 -3.82 14.59
CA LEU A 433 3.55 -3.48 15.15
C LEU A 433 3.46 -3.28 16.66
N SER A 434 2.39 -2.64 17.14
CA SER A 434 2.15 -2.45 18.57
C SER A 434 1.99 -3.76 19.32
N ILE A 435 1.30 -4.73 18.72
CA ILE A 435 1.16 -6.09 19.28
C ILE A 435 2.52 -6.79 19.26
N LEU A 436 3.19 -6.81 18.10
CA LEU A 436 4.50 -7.45 17.92
C LEU A 436 5.49 -6.95 18.97
N PHE A 437 5.81 -5.66 18.97
CA PHE A 437 6.80 -5.09 19.88
C PHE A 437 6.30 -4.97 21.32
N GLY A 438 4.98 -4.98 21.53
CA GLY A 438 4.39 -5.04 22.88
C GLY A 438 4.53 -6.41 23.52
N SER A 439 4.54 -7.50 22.74
CA SER A 439 4.71 -8.87 23.25
C SER A 439 6.13 -9.41 23.14
N VAL A 440 6.96 -8.86 22.25
CA VAL A 440 8.28 -9.43 21.89
C VAL A 440 9.20 -9.57 23.09
N GLY A 441 9.24 -8.59 24.00
CA GLY A 441 10.08 -8.65 25.19
C GLY A 441 9.70 -9.81 26.11
N GLY A 442 8.40 -10.03 26.32
CA GLY A 442 7.90 -11.14 27.15
C GLY A 442 8.10 -12.50 26.49
N ASP A 443 7.89 -12.60 25.18
CA ASP A 443 8.08 -13.85 24.44
C ASP A 443 9.57 -14.24 24.35
N ILE A 444 10.46 -13.26 24.18
CA ILE A 444 11.92 -13.46 24.25
C ILE A 444 12.32 -13.94 25.64
N ALA A 445 11.85 -13.29 26.70
CA ALA A 445 12.16 -13.70 28.07
C ALA A 445 11.72 -15.14 28.37
N THR A 446 10.55 -15.55 27.86
CA THR A 446 10.03 -16.92 27.99
C THR A 446 10.93 -17.90 27.23
N ALA A 447 11.29 -17.60 25.98
CA ALA A 447 12.18 -18.44 25.19
C ALA A 447 13.58 -18.57 25.83
N PHE A 448 14.09 -17.50 26.45
CA PHE A 448 15.35 -17.53 27.19
C PHE A 448 15.26 -18.44 28.41
N HIS A 449 14.15 -18.38 29.15
CA HIS A 449 13.93 -19.26 30.29
C HIS A 449 13.94 -20.75 29.87
N ASP A 450 13.31 -21.07 28.74
CA ASP A 450 13.22 -22.45 28.22
C ASP A 450 14.56 -22.99 27.70
N ASP A 451 15.38 -22.16 27.05
CA ASP A 451 16.69 -22.56 26.54
C ASP A 451 17.85 -22.37 27.54
N SER A 452 17.62 -21.66 28.66
CA SER A 452 18.62 -21.40 29.72
C SER A 452 19.38 -22.65 30.18
N PRO A 453 18.75 -23.82 30.44
CA PRO A 453 19.48 -25.03 30.84
C PRO A 453 20.47 -25.52 29.77
N LYS A 454 20.11 -25.40 28.48
CA LYS A 454 20.97 -25.81 27.36
C LYS A 454 22.12 -24.82 27.17
N ILE A 455 21.84 -23.53 27.28
CA ILE A 455 22.85 -22.47 27.16
C ILE A 455 23.86 -22.59 28.32
N GLN A 456 23.40 -22.79 29.55
CA GLN A 456 24.27 -23.00 30.71
C GLN A 456 25.14 -24.26 30.55
N ALA A 457 24.57 -25.36 30.07
CA ALA A 457 25.34 -26.58 29.80
C ALA A 457 26.39 -26.38 28.68
N ALA A 458 26.07 -25.60 27.63
CA ALA A 458 27.00 -25.28 26.55
C ALA A 458 28.16 -24.39 27.04
N VAL A 459 27.89 -23.44 27.93
CA VAL A 459 28.93 -22.60 28.56
C VAL A 459 29.82 -23.42 29.49
N GLN A 460 29.22 -24.26 30.35
CA GLN A 460 29.96 -25.09 31.30
C GLN A 460 30.83 -26.16 30.62
N SER A 461 30.37 -26.72 29.49
CA SER A 461 31.12 -27.69 28.69
C SER A 461 32.18 -27.04 27.77
N GLY A 462 32.27 -25.71 27.73
CA GLY A 462 33.18 -24.98 26.84
C GLY A 462 32.81 -25.03 25.35
N GLN A 463 31.64 -25.58 25.01
CA GLN A 463 31.11 -25.61 23.64
C GLN A 463 30.64 -24.24 23.16
N LEU A 464 30.30 -23.35 24.10
CA LEU A 464 30.02 -21.94 23.87
C LEU A 464 31.00 -21.10 24.68
N VAL A 465 31.76 -20.23 24.01
CA VAL A 465 32.56 -19.19 24.65
C VAL A 465 31.84 -17.85 24.40
N PRO A 466 31.09 -17.33 25.40
CA PRO A 466 30.33 -16.09 25.23
C PRO A 466 31.24 -14.91 24.89
N ASN A 467 30.90 -14.19 23.81
CA ASN A 467 31.52 -12.90 23.51
C ASN A 467 31.04 -11.81 24.52
N THR A 468 31.49 -10.57 24.38
CA THR A 468 31.11 -9.48 25.31
C THR A 468 29.60 -9.23 25.32
N LEU A 469 28.98 -9.19 24.15
CA LEU A 469 27.55 -8.99 23.97
C LEU A 469 26.72 -10.16 24.55
N ASP A 470 27.18 -11.38 24.32
CA ASP A 470 26.57 -12.60 24.86
C ASP A 470 26.55 -12.58 26.39
N LYS A 471 27.60 -12.05 27.03
CA LYS A 471 27.65 -11.89 28.50
C LYS A 471 26.66 -10.85 29.00
N GLU A 472 26.49 -9.74 28.28
CA GLU A 472 25.53 -8.70 28.61
C GLU A 472 24.08 -9.21 28.49
N VAL A 473 23.79 -10.00 27.45
CA VAL A 473 22.50 -10.70 27.29
C VAL A 473 22.25 -11.66 28.44
N LEU A 474 23.23 -12.52 28.78
CA LEU A 474 23.10 -13.51 29.85
C LEU A 474 22.97 -12.86 31.23
N ALA A 475 23.54 -11.67 31.42
CA ALA A 475 23.38 -10.87 32.63
C ALA A 475 22.00 -10.20 32.74
N GLY A 476 21.18 -10.25 31.67
CA GLY A 476 19.86 -9.63 31.63
C GLY A 476 19.92 -8.11 31.59
N ASP A 477 20.96 -7.53 30.98
CA ASP A 477 21.10 -6.07 30.90
C ASP A 477 19.90 -5.47 30.13
N PRO A 478 19.08 -4.60 30.77
CA PRO A 478 17.94 -3.95 30.11
C PRO A 478 18.34 -3.20 28.84
N LYS A 479 19.60 -2.72 28.77
CA LYS A 479 20.12 -2.00 27.61
C LYS A 479 20.14 -2.86 26.36
N VAL A 480 20.43 -4.15 26.47
CA VAL A 480 20.44 -5.05 25.30
C VAL A 480 19.03 -5.25 24.75
N THR A 481 18.02 -5.27 25.63
CA THR A 481 16.61 -5.35 25.21
C THR A 481 16.14 -4.06 24.55
N GLU A 482 16.57 -2.91 25.10
CA GLU A 482 16.26 -1.60 24.54
C GLU A 482 16.98 -1.38 23.19
N GLU A 483 18.22 -1.83 23.08
CA GLU A 483 19.03 -1.78 21.88
C GLU A 483 18.51 -2.76 20.82
N PHE A 484 18.03 -3.95 21.21
CA PHE A 484 17.36 -4.89 20.31
C PHE A 484 16.10 -4.30 19.66
N ASN A 485 15.28 -3.60 20.44
CA ASN A 485 14.08 -2.92 19.92
C ASN A 485 14.43 -1.79 18.92
N LYS A 486 15.63 -1.22 19.02
CA LYS A 486 16.13 -0.18 18.11
C LYS A 486 16.94 -0.76 16.93
N ASP A 487 17.62 -1.89 17.14
CA ASP A 487 18.52 -2.54 16.20
C ASP A 487 18.44 -4.08 16.30
N SER A 488 17.65 -4.68 15.43
CA SER A 488 17.55 -6.14 15.31
C SER A 488 18.80 -6.82 14.71
N SER A 489 19.74 -6.07 14.12
CA SER A 489 20.99 -6.62 13.58
C SER A 489 21.97 -7.06 14.68
N ILE A 490 21.73 -6.65 15.93
CA ILE A 490 22.47 -7.10 17.11
C ILE A 490 22.41 -8.63 17.27
N ILE A 491 21.31 -9.27 16.84
CA ILE A 491 21.16 -10.73 16.83
C ILE A 491 22.24 -11.40 15.98
N ASN A 492 22.64 -10.79 14.86
CA ASN A 492 23.65 -11.37 13.97
C ASN A 492 25.07 -11.31 14.56
N LYS A 493 25.27 -10.53 15.63
CA LYS A 493 26.54 -10.42 16.37
C LYS A 493 26.61 -11.36 17.59
N MET A 494 25.48 -11.96 17.96
CA MET A 494 25.40 -12.93 19.07
C MET A 494 25.83 -14.32 18.61
N SER A 495 26.28 -15.15 19.56
CA SER A 495 26.48 -16.57 19.27
C SER A 495 25.15 -17.24 18.89
N PRO A 496 25.14 -18.24 17.97
CA PRO A 496 23.91 -18.86 17.49
C PRO A 496 23.00 -19.41 18.59
N GLN A 497 23.59 -19.90 19.70
CA GLN A 497 22.85 -20.42 20.85
C GLN A 497 22.15 -19.32 21.67
N ILE A 498 22.72 -18.11 21.73
CA ILE A 498 22.14 -16.95 22.43
C ILE A 498 21.18 -16.17 21.52
N ALA A 499 21.41 -16.19 20.21
CA ALA A 499 20.51 -15.63 19.21
C ALA A 499 19.19 -16.42 19.06
N HIS A 500 19.19 -17.73 19.36
CA HIS A 500 18.03 -18.60 19.13
C HIS A 500 16.78 -18.18 19.93
N PRO A 501 16.85 -17.92 21.26
CA PRO A 501 15.71 -17.40 22.02
C PRO A 501 15.13 -16.10 21.48
N PHE A 502 15.96 -15.18 20.98
CA PHE A 502 15.49 -13.96 20.34
C PHE A 502 14.67 -14.27 19.08
N LYS A 503 15.14 -15.18 18.23
CA LYS A 503 14.43 -15.59 17.01
C LYS A 503 13.11 -16.31 17.34
N VAL A 504 13.09 -17.15 18.37
CA VAL A 504 11.89 -17.85 18.82
C VAL A 504 10.87 -16.86 19.38
N GLY A 505 11.27 -16.00 20.34
CA GLY A 505 10.37 -15.01 20.93
C GLY A 505 9.81 -14.03 19.90
N PHE A 506 10.65 -13.62 18.93
CA PHE A 506 10.21 -12.80 17.81
C PHE A 506 9.17 -13.52 16.94
N THR A 507 9.41 -14.80 16.63
CA THR A 507 8.48 -15.61 15.83
C THR A 507 7.16 -15.84 16.56
N GLU A 508 7.18 -16.06 17.88
CA GLU A 508 5.95 -16.21 18.70
C GLU A 508 5.10 -14.93 18.72
N SER A 509 5.74 -13.77 18.88
CA SER A 509 5.03 -12.49 18.78
C SER A 509 4.43 -12.26 17.39
N MET A 510 5.15 -12.66 16.34
CA MET A 510 4.63 -12.65 14.97
C MET A 510 3.45 -13.59 14.78
N THR A 511 3.49 -14.78 15.38
CA THR A 511 2.39 -15.76 15.35
C THR A 511 1.10 -15.16 15.90
N LYS A 512 1.16 -14.37 16.98
CA LYS A 512 0.00 -13.64 17.52
C LYS A 512 -0.58 -12.66 16.49
N VAL A 513 0.29 -11.92 15.79
CA VAL A 513 -0.13 -11.00 14.72
C VAL A 513 -0.79 -11.76 13.58
N PHE A 514 -0.24 -12.90 13.15
CA PHE A 514 -0.82 -13.70 12.07
C PHE A 514 -2.18 -14.30 12.45
N TRP A 515 -2.37 -14.73 13.70
CA TRP A 515 -3.69 -15.17 14.21
C TRP A 515 -4.74 -14.07 14.08
N ILE A 516 -4.42 -12.86 14.54
CA ILE A 516 -5.32 -11.72 14.48
C ILE A 516 -5.59 -11.33 13.02
N THR A 517 -4.56 -11.34 12.18
CA THR A 517 -4.70 -11.03 10.75
C THR A 517 -5.58 -12.05 10.02
N GLY A 518 -5.41 -13.34 10.30
CA GLY A 518 -6.27 -14.41 9.81
C GLY A 518 -7.71 -14.23 10.27
N GLY A 519 -7.92 -13.87 11.54
CA GLY A 519 -9.23 -13.53 12.09
C GLY A 519 -9.90 -12.36 11.37
N ILE A 520 -9.16 -11.27 11.10
CA ILE A 520 -9.65 -10.15 10.29
C ILE A 520 -10.02 -10.60 8.88
N GLY A 521 -9.27 -11.53 8.28
CA GLY A 521 -9.62 -12.16 7.01
C GLY A 521 -10.95 -12.91 7.06
N ILE A 522 -11.23 -13.65 8.14
CA ILE A 522 -12.53 -14.31 8.35
C ILE A 522 -13.66 -13.29 8.52
N VAL A 523 -13.44 -12.22 9.27
CA VAL A 523 -14.44 -11.13 9.39
C VAL A 523 -14.69 -10.49 8.01
N ALA A 524 -13.65 -10.26 7.21
CA ALA A 524 -13.79 -9.77 5.85
C ALA A 524 -14.61 -10.72 4.98
N PHE A 525 -14.36 -12.03 5.09
CA PHE A 525 -15.15 -13.06 4.41
C PHE A 525 -16.63 -12.99 4.78
N LEU A 526 -16.95 -12.94 6.08
CA LEU A 526 -18.33 -12.84 6.56
C LEU A 526 -19.03 -11.57 6.08
N VAL A 527 -18.34 -10.42 6.10
CA VAL A 527 -18.86 -9.16 5.57
C VAL A 527 -19.11 -9.27 4.06
N LEU A 528 -18.21 -9.91 3.32
CA LEU A 528 -18.32 -10.07 1.88
C LEU A 528 -19.43 -11.02 1.44
N LEU A 529 -19.87 -11.94 2.30
CA LEU A 529 -21.08 -12.75 2.03
C LEU A 529 -22.34 -11.88 1.91
N LEU A 530 -22.37 -10.73 2.62
CA LEU A 530 -23.48 -9.77 2.57
C LEU A 530 -23.51 -8.93 1.29
N MET A 531 -22.47 -9.06 0.44
CA MET A 531 -22.35 -8.35 -0.82
C MET A 531 -23.45 -8.80 -1.78
N PRO A 532 -24.29 -7.89 -2.31
CA PRO A 532 -25.30 -8.22 -3.29
C PRO A 532 -24.67 -8.61 -4.63
N GLU A 533 -25.40 -9.37 -5.45
CA GLU A 533 -24.96 -9.63 -6.82
C GLU A 533 -25.06 -8.35 -7.65
N VAL A 534 -23.91 -7.86 -8.08
CA VAL A 534 -23.79 -6.73 -8.99
C VAL A 534 -23.29 -7.26 -10.33
N VAL A 535 -24.13 -7.17 -11.36
CA VAL A 535 -23.73 -7.53 -12.73
C VAL A 535 -23.08 -6.32 -13.39
N LEU A 536 -21.91 -6.54 -13.99
CA LEU A 536 -21.16 -5.50 -14.69
C LEU A 536 -21.97 -4.98 -15.88
N ARG A 537 -22.01 -3.65 -16.04
CA ARG A 537 -22.67 -3.00 -17.18
C ARG A 537 -21.91 -3.34 -18.47
N THR A 538 -22.66 -3.63 -19.53
CA THR A 538 -22.11 -3.95 -20.86
C THR A 538 -21.65 -2.71 -21.63
N THR A 539 -22.19 -1.53 -21.30
CA THR A 539 -21.86 -0.24 -21.89
C THR A 539 -20.95 0.60 -20.99
N SER A 540 -20.02 1.36 -21.58
CA SER A 540 -19.11 2.21 -20.83
C SER A 540 -19.85 3.38 -20.18
N ALA A 541 -19.32 3.89 -19.07
CA ALA A 541 -19.88 5.06 -18.38
C ALA A 541 -19.93 6.30 -19.31
N SER A 542 -18.96 6.42 -20.21
CA SER A 542 -18.90 7.49 -21.21
C SER A 542 -19.96 7.33 -22.30
N SER A 543 -20.23 6.12 -22.78
CA SER A 543 -21.27 5.88 -23.79
C SER A 543 -22.68 6.03 -23.22
N ALA A 544 -22.91 5.59 -21.98
CA ALA A 544 -24.17 5.81 -21.26
C ALA A 544 -24.44 7.30 -21.01
N ALA A 545 -23.42 8.07 -20.59
CA ALA A 545 -23.56 9.51 -20.41
C ALA A 545 -23.75 10.28 -21.72
N ALA A 546 -23.16 9.78 -22.83
CA ALA A 546 -23.40 10.34 -24.16
C ALA A 546 -24.83 10.03 -24.64
N ALA A 547 -25.33 8.82 -24.39
CA ALA A 547 -26.70 8.43 -24.70
C ALA A 547 -27.74 9.20 -23.87
N GLU A 548 -27.51 9.41 -22.58
CA GLU A 548 -28.37 10.25 -21.73
C GLU A 548 -28.40 11.71 -22.22
N ARG A 549 -27.26 12.25 -22.68
CA ARG A 549 -27.23 13.60 -23.27
C ARG A 549 -27.94 13.69 -24.60
N ALA A 550 -27.86 12.65 -25.42
CA ALA A 550 -28.60 12.58 -26.68
C ALA A 550 -30.11 12.51 -26.41
N ALA A 551 -30.53 11.68 -25.46
CA ALA A 551 -31.94 11.52 -25.06
C ALA A 551 -32.52 12.74 -24.34
N ALA A 552 -31.70 13.60 -23.72
CA ALA A 552 -32.13 14.85 -23.11
C ALA A 552 -32.15 16.04 -24.10
N ALA A 553 -31.64 15.84 -25.32
CA ALA A 553 -31.63 16.83 -26.40
C ALA A 553 -32.75 16.60 -27.44
N GLU A 554 -33.37 15.42 -27.42
CA GLU A 554 -34.68 15.13 -28.03
C GLU A 554 -35.81 15.52 -27.07
#